data_AF-A0A7X2PC51-F1
#
_entry.id   AF-A0A7X2PC51-F1
#
_cell.length_a   1.000
_cell.length_b   1.000
_cell.length_c   1.000
_cell.angle_alpha   90.00
_cell.angle_beta   90.00
_cell.angle_gamma   90.00
#
_symmetry.space_group_name_H-M   'P 1'
#
loop_
_entity.id
_entity.type
_entity.pdbx_description
1 polymer ?
#
loop_
_entity_poly.entity_id
_entity_poly.type
_entity_poly.pdbx_seq_one_letter_code
_entity_poly.pdbx_strand_id
1 'polypeptide(L)'
;MLKSLKLSIRNLARYKTRTIITIVAVLISVLVSTVVDGLVRGMFTISTNNLIAYESSEVTIYQKGYFEKRDEYPSDIFISGDLLQEASERLDKAELPNTPRYKAISELITYSEEEESEFYLNVILVGVDKERDKNVFRISESLCDGSWFENEDEIILGSKIAEKLNLKVGDIVTLSTTGAMGFAETLDLEVGGIINSEDPQVNMSQVFVNLSDLDSYLLLKGGATEIAVSDGMPSVASKKLADKVQKIIGPELDAKYYEEVNEDIIAIMNGDKGSSFIMLLFLFIIAAAGISNTMIMAVMERRKENAMLRALGFSRRSIVSLFVLEGTLTGIIGALIGALLALFVMIPLSKYGLDFTALLSEEMDIGYRMPLILRPTLFWQSFVFIPILAVLLSSLSAFFPVYKTGKEEIADLFRRM
;
A
#
# COMPACT_ATOMS: atom_id res chain seq x y z
N MET A 1 37.63 -23.95 -15.85
CA MET A 1 36.22 -23.52 -15.79
C MET A 1 35.30 -24.37 -16.66
N LEU A 2 35.50 -24.45 -17.98
CA LEU A 2 34.64 -25.23 -18.90
C LEU A 2 34.48 -26.73 -18.56
N LYS A 3 35.56 -27.40 -18.12
CA LYS A 3 35.51 -28.81 -17.68
C LYS A 3 34.66 -28.98 -16.40
N SER A 4 34.77 -28.06 -15.44
CA SER A 4 34.01 -28.07 -14.19
C SER A 4 32.51 -27.86 -14.45
N LEU A 5 32.16 -26.94 -15.36
CA LEU A 5 30.78 -26.67 -15.77
C LEU A 5 30.13 -27.91 -16.42
N LYS A 6 30.83 -28.55 -17.37
CA LYS A 6 30.33 -29.77 -18.04
C LYS A 6 30.11 -30.92 -17.07
N LEU A 7 30.98 -31.06 -16.06
CA LEU A 7 30.84 -32.05 -14.99
C LEU A 7 29.63 -31.76 -14.09
N SER A 8 29.44 -30.51 -13.67
CA SER A 8 28.28 -30.10 -12.86
C SER A 8 26.95 -30.36 -13.58
N ILE A 9 26.83 -30.00 -14.85
CA ILE A 9 25.60 -30.25 -15.65
C ILE A 9 25.31 -31.75 -15.74
N ARG A 10 26.32 -32.58 -15.97
CA ARG A 10 26.15 -34.04 -16.02
C ARG A 10 25.72 -34.62 -14.67
N ASN A 11 26.22 -34.07 -13.57
CA ASN A 11 25.84 -34.48 -12.23
C ASN A 11 24.37 -34.17 -11.92
N LEU A 12 23.87 -33.00 -12.34
CA LEU A 12 22.45 -32.64 -12.21
C LEU A 12 21.53 -33.64 -12.94
N ALA A 13 21.91 -34.05 -14.15
CA ALA A 13 21.13 -35.01 -14.93
C ALA A 13 21.14 -36.44 -14.35
N ARG A 14 22.19 -36.81 -13.60
CA ARG A 14 22.36 -38.14 -13.00
C ARG A 14 21.50 -38.34 -11.75
N TYR A 15 21.26 -37.27 -10.97
CA TYR A 15 20.53 -37.31 -9.69
C TYR A 15 19.23 -36.49 -9.73
N LYS A 16 18.35 -36.85 -10.66
CA LYS A 16 17.15 -36.06 -11.03
C LYS A 16 16.26 -35.69 -9.86
N THR A 17 15.88 -36.66 -9.01
CA THR A 17 14.94 -36.43 -7.89
C THR A 17 15.45 -35.36 -6.94
N ARG A 18 16.73 -35.43 -6.57
CA ARG A 18 17.36 -34.49 -5.64
C ARG A 18 17.50 -33.10 -6.26
N THR A 19 17.97 -33.04 -7.50
CA THR A 19 18.07 -31.79 -8.25
C THR A 19 16.69 -31.12 -8.39
N ILE A 20 15.62 -31.90 -8.63
CA ILE A 20 14.25 -31.40 -8.68
C ILE A 20 13.84 -30.81 -7.34
N ILE A 21 14.08 -31.49 -6.21
CA ILE A 21 13.73 -30.97 -4.87
C ILE A 21 14.41 -29.62 -4.60
N THR A 22 15.71 -29.48 -4.90
CA THR A 22 16.42 -28.21 -4.71
C THR A 22 15.91 -27.12 -5.65
N ILE A 23 15.63 -27.45 -6.92
CA ILE A 23 15.05 -26.51 -7.89
C ILE A 23 13.68 -26.04 -7.41
N VAL A 24 12.82 -26.95 -6.94
CA VAL A 24 11.48 -26.64 -6.43
C VAL A 24 11.55 -25.74 -5.19
N ALA A 25 12.49 -26.01 -4.26
CA ALA A 25 12.67 -25.16 -3.08
C ALA A 25 13.05 -23.71 -3.46
N VAL A 26 14.00 -23.53 -4.38
CA VAL A 26 14.38 -22.20 -4.89
C VAL A 26 13.23 -21.55 -5.65
N LEU A 27 12.54 -22.32 -6.50
CA LEU A 27 11.39 -21.88 -7.28
C LEU A 27 10.28 -21.34 -6.39
N ILE A 28 9.87 -22.10 -5.37
CA ILE A 28 8.80 -21.69 -4.45
C ILE A 28 9.22 -20.43 -3.69
N SER A 29 10.48 -20.37 -3.24
CA SER A 29 11.01 -19.19 -2.55
C SER A 29 10.93 -17.94 -3.42
N VAL A 30 11.39 -18.01 -4.67
CA VAL A 30 11.34 -16.87 -5.61
C VAL A 30 9.89 -16.53 -5.95
N LEU A 31 9.05 -17.52 -6.27
CA LEU A 31 7.64 -17.34 -6.58
C LEU A 31 6.91 -16.58 -5.46
N VAL A 32 6.96 -17.12 -4.23
CA VAL A 32 6.25 -16.54 -3.09
C VAL A 32 6.81 -15.17 -2.76
N SER A 33 8.14 -15.01 -2.72
CA SER A 33 8.76 -13.72 -2.39
C SER A 33 8.43 -12.63 -3.41
N THR A 34 8.42 -12.95 -4.71
CA THR A 34 8.05 -12.00 -5.77
C THR A 34 6.57 -11.63 -5.72
N VAL A 35 5.67 -12.60 -5.49
CA VAL A 35 4.24 -12.33 -5.35
C VAL A 35 3.96 -11.46 -4.12
N VAL A 36 4.56 -11.78 -2.97
CA VAL A 36 4.40 -11.02 -1.73
C VAL A 36 4.93 -9.59 -1.87
N ASP A 37 6.14 -9.41 -2.41
CA ASP A 37 6.69 -8.07 -2.66
C ASP A 37 5.81 -7.26 -3.63
N GLY A 38 5.29 -7.89 -4.68
CA GLY A 38 4.37 -7.25 -5.61
C GLY A 38 3.04 -6.85 -4.97
N LEU A 39 2.47 -7.70 -4.11
CA LEU A 39 1.25 -7.40 -3.34
C LEU A 39 1.47 -6.22 -2.39
N VAL A 40 2.54 -6.24 -1.61
CA VAL A 40 2.85 -5.17 -0.66
C VAL A 40 3.05 -3.83 -1.36
N ARG A 41 3.84 -3.80 -2.44
CA ARG A 41 4.06 -2.55 -3.19
C ARG A 41 2.80 -2.07 -3.92
N GLY A 42 1.99 -3.00 -4.41
CA GLY A 42 0.71 -2.68 -5.03
C GLY A 42 -0.27 -2.08 -4.04
N MET A 43 -0.35 -2.66 -2.84
CA MET A 43 -1.10 -2.11 -1.72
C MET A 43 -0.67 -0.68 -1.40
N PHE A 44 0.63 -0.42 -1.24
CA PHE A 44 1.13 0.94 -1.00
C PHE A 44 0.71 1.91 -2.10
N THR A 45 0.83 1.50 -3.37
CA THR A 45 0.49 2.35 -4.52
C THR A 45 -1.00 2.67 -4.56
N ILE A 46 -1.86 1.68 -4.30
CA ILE A 46 -3.31 1.86 -4.27
C ILE A 46 -3.69 2.73 -3.07
N SER A 47 -3.18 2.45 -1.86
CA SER A 47 -3.43 3.27 -0.68
C SER A 47 -3.02 4.72 -0.89
N THR A 48 -1.84 5.00 -1.47
CA THR A 48 -1.44 6.39 -1.76
C THR A 48 -2.33 7.06 -2.79
N ASN A 49 -2.75 6.32 -3.82
CA ASN A 49 -3.63 6.87 -4.86
C ASN A 49 -5.02 7.17 -4.30
N ASN A 50 -5.56 6.30 -3.45
CA ASN A 50 -6.86 6.47 -2.82
C ASN A 50 -6.83 7.64 -1.83
N LEU A 51 -5.79 7.71 -0.99
CA LEU A 51 -5.57 8.83 -0.08
C LEU A 51 -5.62 10.19 -0.80
N ILE A 52 -4.95 10.28 -1.96
CA ILE A 52 -4.92 11.52 -2.75
C ILE A 52 -6.26 11.75 -3.46
N ALA A 53 -6.84 10.72 -4.06
CA ALA A 53 -8.05 10.81 -4.88
C ALA A 53 -9.34 11.00 -4.07
N TYR A 54 -9.34 10.69 -2.77
CA TYR A 54 -10.52 10.76 -1.92
C TYR A 54 -10.36 11.69 -0.70
N GLU A 55 -9.17 11.84 -0.09
CA GLU A 55 -9.03 12.60 1.18
C GLU A 55 -8.28 13.93 1.08
N SER A 56 -7.06 13.95 0.50
CA SER A 56 -6.13 15.08 0.67
C SER A 56 -5.77 15.87 -0.58
N SER A 57 -6.00 15.36 -1.80
CA SER A 57 -5.46 15.88 -3.06
C SER A 57 -3.93 15.90 -3.14
N GLU A 58 -3.36 16.35 -4.26
CA GLU A 58 -1.91 16.38 -4.47
C GLU A 58 -1.24 17.53 -3.71
N VAL A 59 -1.92 18.69 -3.69
CA VAL A 59 -1.51 19.87 -2.96
C VAL A 59 -2.72 20.46 -2.26
N THR A 60 -2.59 20.69 -0.96
CA THR A 60 -3.59 21.31 -0.12
C THR A 60 -3.10 22.67 0.33
N ILE A 61 -3.93 23.69 0.19
CA ILE A 61 -3.65 25.06 0.59
C ILE A 61 -4.39 25.33 1.89
N TYR A 62 -3.67 25.87 2.86
CA TYR A 62 -4.19 26.23 4.17
C TYR A 62 -3.96 27.71 4.48
N GLN A 63 -4.79 28.25 5.38
CA GLN A 63 -4.46 29.48 6.08
C GLN A 63 -3.23 29.25 6.97
N LYS A 64 -2.34 30.24 7.06
CA LYS A 64 -1.17 30.16 7.96
C LYS A 64 -1.57 29.84 9.40
N GLY A 65 -0.87 28.88 9.99
CA GLY A 65 -1.10 28.40 11.35
C GLY A 65 -2.18 27.33 11.49
N TYR A 66 -2.94 27.02 10.43
CA TYR A 66 -3.91 25.92 10.44
C TYR A 66 -3.19 24.56 10.44
N PHE A 67 -2.18 24.41 9.60
CA PHE A 67 -1.53 23.12 9.32
C PHE A 67 -0.93 22.46 10.57
N GLU A 68 -0.36 23.25 11.48
CA GLU A 68 0.21 22.79 12.74
C GLU A 68 -0.85 22.26 13.71
N LYS A 69 -2.11 22.65 13.54
CA LYS A 69 -3.26 22.24 14.36
C LYS A 69 -4.28 21.42 13.58
N ARG A 70 -3.96 20.97 12.37
CA ARG A 70 -4.92 20.35 11.44
C ARG A 70 -5.68 19.16 12.05
N ASP A 71 -5.04 18.40 12.93
CA ASP A 71 -5.64 17.24 13.59
C ASP A 71 -6.72 17.61 14.62
N GLU A 72 -6.74 18.87 15.06
CA GLU A 72 -7.76 19.43 15.96
C GLU A 72 -8.96 20.02 15.19
N TYR A 73 -8.87 20.18 13.87
CA TYR A 73 -9.85 20.88 13.03
C TYR A 73 -10.29 22.24 13.60
N PRO A 74 -9.36 23.20 13.77
CA PRO A 74 -9.64 24.46 14.44
C PRO A 74 -10.72 25.26 13.71
N SER A 75 -11.75 25.68 14.43
CA SER A 75 -12.87 26.47 13.87
C SER A 75 -12.60 27.98 13.81
N ASP A 76 -11.50 28.44 14.41
CA ASP A 76 -11.08 29.85 14.45
C ASP A 76 -10.05 30.21 13.37
N ILE A 77 -9.45 29.21 12.71
CA ILE A 77 -8.47 29.39 11.64
C ILE A 77 -9.05 28.81 10.36
N PHE A 78 -9.31 29.66 9.37
CA PHE A 78 -9.76 29.24 8.05
C PHE A 78 -9.39 30.32 7.02
N ILE A 79 -9.44 29.96 5.74
CA ILE A 79 -9.19 30.87 4.64
C ILE A 79 -10.45 31.75 4.49
N SER A 80 -10.29 33.06 4.60
CA SER A 80 -11.42 33.99 4.43
C SER A 80 -11.96 33.95 3.00
N GLY A 81 -13.25 34.26 2.81
CA GLY A 81 -13.89 34.22 1.49
C GLY A 81 -13.18 35.06 0.42
N ASP A 82 -12.73 36.27 0.77
CA ASP A 82 -11.99 37.13 -0.16
C ASP A 82 -10.65 36.49 -0.61
N LEU A 83 -9.89 35.92 0.34
CA LEU A 83 -8.61 35.27 0.05
C LEU A 83 -8.81 33.95 -0.71
N LEU A 84 -9.86 33.21 -0.37
CA LEU A 84 -10.23 31.98 -1.03
C LEU A 84 -10.57 32.24 -2.49
N GLN A 85 -11.44 33.22 -2.76
CA GLN A 85 -11.80 33.60 -4.11
C GLN A 85 -10.58 34.06 -4.91
N GLU A 86 -9.74 34.92 -4.34
CA GLU A 86 -8.52 35.39 -5.00
C GLU A 86 -7.57 34.23 -5.34
N ALA A 87 -7.35 33.30 -4.41
CA ALA A 87 -6.50 32.14 -4.62
C ALA A 87 -7.06 31.21 -5.72
N SER A 88 -8.36 30.89 -5.66
CA SER A 88 -9.03 30.07 -6.67
C SER A 88 -8.99 30.71 -8.06
N GLU A 89 -9.22 32.01 -8.19
CA GLU A 89 -9.11 32.71 -9.48
C GLU A 89 -7.69 32.66 -10.07
N ARG A 90 -6.66 32.74 -9.22
CA ARG A 90 -5.26 32.63 -9.65
C ARG A 90 -4.91 31.20 -10.08
N LEU A 91 -5.46 30.18 -9.41
CA LEU A 91 -5.29 28.77 -9.78
C LEU A 91 -6.03 28.44 -11.08
N ASP A 92 -7.25 28.94 -11.24
CA ASP A 92 -8.06 28.80 -12.46
C ASP A 92 -7.32 29.39 -13.68
N LYS A 93 -6.70 30.58 -13.52
CA LYS A 93 -5.85 31.20 -14.56
C LYS A 93 -4.58 30.40 -14.88
N ALA A 94 -4.11 29.59 -13.93
CA ALA A 94 -2.96 28.71 -14.10
C ALA A 94 -3.33 27.31 -14.62
N GLU A 95 -4.60 27.10 -14.97
CA GLU A 95 -5.16 25.82 -15.43
C GLU A 95 -4.94 24.70 -14.40
N LEU A 96 -5.02 25.01 -13.11
CA LEU A 96 -4.89 24.05 -12.02
C LEU A 96 -6.28 23.76 -11.42
N PRO A 97 -6.87 22.57 -11.67
CA PRO A 97 -8.09 22.13 -11.01
C PRO A 97 -8.00 22.29 -9.50
N ASN A 98 -8.97 22.98 -8.92
CA ASN A 98 -9.04 23.26 -7.50
C ASN A 98 -10.48 23.25 -7.00
N THR A 99 -10.65 22.95 -5.71
CA THR A 99 -11.94 22.98 -5.03
C THR A 99 -11.76 23.44 -3.58
N PRO A 100 -12.59 24.36 -3.06
CA PRO A 100 -12.62 24.65 -1.64
C PRO A 100 -13.26 23.49 -0.87
N ARG A 101 -12.78 23.25 0.35
CA ARG A 101 -13.37 22.28 1.27
C ARG A 101 -13.38 22.81 2.71
N TYR A 102 -14.46 22.49 3.40
CA TYR A 102 -14.58 22.68 4.85
C TYR A 102 -14.44 21.33 5.55
N LYS A 103 -13.62 21.23 6.59
CA LYS A 103 -13.47 20.01 7.37
C LYS A 103 -13.66 20.27 8.86
N ALA A 104 -14.46 19.43 9.50
CA ALA A 104 -14.71 19.50 10.94
C ALA A 104 -14.95 18.11 11.52
N ILE A 105 -14.65 17.94 12.81
CA ILE A 105 -15.18 16.81 13.59
C ILE A 105 -16.64 17.13 13.90
N SER A 106 -17.52 16.17 13.67
CA SER A 106 -18.96 16.32 13.87
C SER A 106 -19.55 15.05 14.43
N GLU A 107 -20.75 15.16 14.98
CA GLU A 107 -21.49 14.04 15.52
C GLU A 107 -22.76 13.86 14.71
N LEU A 108 -22.91 12.69 14.09
CA LEU A 108 -24.11 12.29 13.40
C LEU A 108 -25.06 11.65 14.42
N ILE A 109 -26.26 12.20 14.51
CA ILE A 109 -27.31 11.80 15.44
C ILE A 109 -28.48 11.26 14.64
N THR A 110 -28.92 10.05 14.99
CA THR A 110 -30.14 9.46 14.43
C THR A 110 -30.95 8.79 15.53
N TYR A 111 -32.27 8.74 15.33
CA TYR A 111 -33.18 8.06 16.24
C TYR A 111 -33.59 6.71 15.64
N SER A 112 -33.34 5.63 16.37
CA SER A 112 -33.85 4.31 15.99
C SER A 112 -35.16 4.04 16.70
N GLU A 113 -36.25 3.90 15.93
CA GLU A 113 -37.54 3.46 16.47
C GLU A 113 -37.47 2.01 17.00
N GLU A 114 -36.64 1.15 16.40
CA GLU A 114 -36.52 -0.26 16.82
C GLU A 114 -35.85 -0.42 18.19
N GLU A 115 -34.88 0.43 18.51
CA GLU A 115 -34.16 0.40 19.79
C GLU A 115 -34.64 1.46 20.78
N GLU A 116 -35.64 2.27 20.42
CA GLU A 116 -36.14 3.42 21.17
C GLU A 116 -35.02 4.32 21.72
N SER A 117 -33.93 4.50 20.96
CA SER A 117 -32.73 5.19 21.42
C SER A 117 -32.06 6.03 20.33
N GLU A 118 -31.35 7.08 20.79
CA GLU A 118 -30.52 7.91 19.93
C GLU A 118 -29.15 7.26 19.74
N PHE A 119 -28.73 7.17 18.48
CA PHE A 119 -27.41 6.74 18.09
C PHE A 119 -26.56 7.95 17.75
N TYR A 120 -25.36 7.96 18.33
CA TYR A 120 -24.36 8.99 18.12
C TYR A 120 -23.15 8.38 17.46
N LEU A 121 -22.70 8.96 16.35
CA LEU A 121 -21.51 8.54 15.64
C LEU A 121 -20.62 9.73 15.33
N ASN A 122 -19.39 9.70 15.83
CA ASN A 122 -18.38 10.68 15.43
C ASN A 122 -18.02 10.47 13.96
N VAL A 123 -18.12 11.55 13.19
CA VAL A 123 -17.82 11.60 11.76
C VAL A 123 -16.95 12.81 11.44
N ILE A 124 -16.24 12.74 10.33
CA ILE A 124 -15.56 13.89 9.73
C ILE A 124 -16.53 14.49 8.72
N LEU A 125 -17.03 15.68 9.01
CA LEU A 125 -17.79 16.48 8.07
C LEU A 125 -16.85 17.05 7.02
N VAL A 126 -17.19 16.83 5.74
CA VAL A 126 -16.51 17.43 4.61
C VAL A 126 -17.51 18.26 3.79
N GLY A 127 -17.41 19.57 3.90
CA GLY A 127 -18.10 20.51 3.04
C GLY A 127 -17.47 20.55 1.66
N VAL A 128 -18.24 20.26 0.61
CA VAL A 128 -17.73 20.17 -0.77
C VAL A 128 -18.48 21.09 -1.73
N ASP A 129 -17.76 21.65 -2.70
CA ASP A 129 -18.38 22.32 -3.84
C ASP A 129 -18.84 21.26 -4.85
N LYS A 130 -20.16 21.09 -5.00
CA LYS A 130 -20.73 20.01 -5.82
C LYS A 130 -20.29 20.02 -7.29
N GLU A 131 -19.90 21.18 -7.82
CA GLU A 131 -19.46 21.31 -9.22
C GLU A 131 -17.94 21.20 -9.37
N ARG A 132 -17.17 21.76 -8.45
CA ARG A 132 -15.69 21.79 -8.54
C ARG A 132 -15.06 20.50 -8.02
N ASP A 133 -15.67 19.83 -7.04
CA ASP A 133 -15.03 18.72 -6.32
C ASP A 133 -14.69 17.53 -7.23
N LYS A 134 -15.56 17.21 -8.19
CA LYS A 134 -15.36 16.15 -9.20
C LYS A 134 -14.11 16.34 -10.10
N ASN A 135 -13.57 17.55 -10.16
CA ASN A 135 -12.36 17.84 -10.95
C ASN A 135 -11.07 17.55 -10.16
N VAL A 136 -11.18 17.34 -8.84
CA VAL A 136 -10.03 17.11 -7.94
C VAL A 136 -10.11 15.72 -7.30
N PHE A 137 -11.32 15.26 -6.95
CA PHE A 137 -11.55 14.01 -6.24
C PHE A 137 -12.51 13.08 -7.00
N ARG A 138 -12.47 11.79 -6.67
CA ARG A 138 -13.31 10.73 -7.28
C ARG A 138 -14.48 10.29 -6.40
N ILE A 139 -14.83 11.09 -5.40
CA ILE A 139 -15.84 10.71 -4.39
C ILE A 139 -17.22 10.53 -5.05
N SER A 140 -17.62 11.47 -5.91
CA SER A 140 -18.91 11.40 -6.61
C SER A 140 -19.00 10.23 -7.58
N GLU A 141 -17.88 9.72 -8.10
CA GLU A 141 -17.84 8.50 -8.93
C GLU A 141 -18.15 7.23 -8.12
N SER A 142 -18.06 7.31 -6.79
CA SER A 142 -18.28 6.20 -5.85
C SER A 142 -19.72 6.11 -5.34
N LEU A 143 -20.64 6.93 -5.88
CA LEU A 143 -22.06 6.90 -5.53
C LEU A 143 -22.67 5.55 -5.90
N CYS A 144 -23.23 4.85 -4.91
CA CYS A 144 -23.86 3.54 -5.10
C CYS A 144 -25.39 3.59 -4.98
N ASP A 145 -25.94 4.55 -4.24
CA ASP A 145 -27.37 4.78 -4.10
C ASP A 145 -27.68 6.28 -4.00
N GLY A 146 -28.85 6.70 -4.46
CA GLY A 146 -29.30 8.10 -4.46
C GLY A 146 -28.65 8.97 -5.54
N SER A 147 -28.43 10.24 -5.23
CA SER A 147 -27.90 11.28 -6.14
C SER A 147 -26.80 12.11 -5.46
N TRP A 148 -26.08 12.93 -6.24
CA TRP A 148 -25.02 13.81 -5.72
C TRP A 148 -25.53 15.26 -5.63
N PHE A 149 -26.07 15.64 -4.47
CA PHE A 149 -26.55 17.00 -4.15
C PHE A 149 -27.58 17.55 -5.15
N GLU A 150 -28.70 16.84 -5.33
CA GLU A 150 -29.80 17.28 -6.17
C GLU A 150 -30.59 18.42 -5.51
N ASN A 151 -30.86 18.30 -4.22
CA ASN A 151 -31.55 19.32 -3.43
C ASN A 151 -30.59 20.06 -2.47
N GLU A 152 -31.10 21.13 -1.87
CA GLU A 152 -30.45 21.79 -0.73
C GLU A 152 -30.64 20.94 0.53
N ASP A 153 -29.75 21.08 1.51
CA ASP A 153 -29.82 20.39 2.81
C ASP A 153 -29.73 18.86 2.70
N GLU A 154 -28.93 18.38 1.73
CA GLU A 154 -28.61 16.98 1.56
C GLU A 154 -27.27 16.60 2.21
N ILE A 155 -27.24 15.40 2.79
CA ILE A 155 -26.02 14.75 3.28
C ILE A 155 -25.74 13.47 2.48
N ILE A 156 -24.48 13.29 2.09
CA ILE A 156 -24.00 12.07 1.45
C ILE A 156 -23.21 11.27 2.49
N LEU A 157 -23.60 10.01 2.67
CA LEU A 157 -23.03 9.14 3.70
C LEU A 157 -22.08 8.11 3.11
N GLY A 158 -21.02 7.80 3.85
CA GLY A 158 -20.25 6.58 3.64
C GLY A 158 -21.11 5.33 3.85
N SER A 159 -20.97 4.33 2.99
CA SER A 159 -21.76 3.09 3.03
C SER A 159 -21.69 2.34 4.37
N LYS A 160 -20.56 2.40 5.08
CA LYS A 160 -20.43 1.76 6.40
C LYS A 160 -21.10 2.57 7.51
N ILE A 161 -21.20 3.89 7.37
CA ILE A 161 -22.03 4.73 8.26
C ILE A 161 -23.49 4.37 8.07
N ALA A 162 -23.96 4.32 6.81
CA ALA A 162 -25.34 4.00 6.49
C ALA A 162 -25.72 2.58 6.97
N GLU A 163 -24.86 1.58 6.74
CA GLU A 163 -25.07 0.20 7.23
C GLU A 163 -25.13 0.14 8.77
N LYS A 164 -24.20 0.81 9.46
CA LYS A 164 -24.12 0.80 10.93
C LYS A 164 -25.32 1.45 11.60
N LEU A 165 -25.87 2.49 10.97
CA LEU A 165 -27.01 3.25 11.48
C LEU A 165 -28.35 2.83 10.85
N ASN A 166 -28.33 1.81 9.97
CA ASN A 166 -29.49 1.33 9.21
C ASN A 166 -30.22 2.44 8.42
N LEU A 167 -29.46 3.38 7.87
CA LEU A 167 -29.97 4.53 7.11
C LEU A 167 -30.09 4.23 5.62
N LYS A 168 -31.07 4.88 4.97
CA LYS A 168 -31.34 4.82 3.54
C LYS A 168 -31.46 6.21 2.96
N VAL A 169 -31.40 6.29 1.63
CA VAL A 169 -31.67 7.53 0.89
C VAL A 169 -33.10 7.99 1.20
N GLY A 170 -33.24 9.27 1.55
CA GLY A 170 -34.49 9.91 1.98
C GLY A 170 -34.72 9.93 3.49
N ASP A 171 -33.89 9.25 4.29
CA ASP A 171 -33.96 9.38 5.75
C ASP A 171 -33.43 10.74 6.20
N ILE A 172 -33.95 11.26 7.31
CA ILE A 172 -33.49 12.52 7.90
C ILE A 172 -32.52 12.19 9.04
N VAL A 173 -31.37 12.86 9.03
CA VAL A 173 -30.35 12.75 10.08
C VAL A 173 -29.98 14.11 10.60
N THR A 174 -29.59 14.15 11.86
CA THR A 174 -29.21 15.38 12.53
C THR A 174 -27.69 15.42 12.66
N LEU A 175 -27.05 16.41 12.04
CA LEU A 175 -25.60 16.62 12.11
C LEU A 175 -25.29 17.73 13.12
N SER A 176 -24.63 17.38 14.21
CA SER A 176 -24.10 18.34 15.19
C SER A 176 -22.65 18.66 14.83
N THR A 177 -22.37 19.92 14.51
CA THR A 177 -21.04 20.38 14.14
C THR A 177 -20.70 21.70 14.82
N THR A 178 -19.43 22.07 14.86
CA THR A 178 -18.98 23.34 15.43
C THR A 178 -18.56 24.28 14.32
N GLY A 179 -19.32 25.35 14.13
CA GLY A 179 -19.05 26.38 13.11
C GLY A 179 -17.94 27.36 13.50
N ALA A 180 -17.75 28.36 12.64
CA ALA A 180 -16.78 29.42 12.89
C ALA A 180 -17.04 30.09 14.26
N MET A 181 -15.96 30.37 15.01
CA MET A 181 -15.99 30.93 16.37
C MET A 181 -16.46 29.98 17.49
N GLY A 182 -16.60 28.67 17.22
CA GLY A 182 -16.83 27.67 18.27
C GLY A 182 -18.29 27.48 18.69
N PHE A 183 -19.24 27.98 17.89
CA PHE A 183 -20.66 27.74 18.13
C PHE A 183 -21.05 26.35 17.62
N ALA A 184 -21.62 25.54 18.51
CA ALA A 184 -22.22 24.27 18.12
C ALA A 184 -23.54 24.55 17.41
N GLU A 185 -23.67 24.04 16.19
CA GLU A 185 -24.86 24.13 15.36
C GLU A 185 -25.33 22.73 15.01
N THR A 186 -26.63 22.60 14.80
CA THR A 186 -27.28 21.34 14.50
C THR A 186 -28.08 21.50 13.22
N LEU A 187 -27.82 20.63 12.25
CA LEU A 187 -28.43 20.67 10.92
C LEU A 187 -29.23 19.40 10.73
N ASP A 188 -30.51 19.52 10.39
CA ASP A 188 -31.31 18.38 9.94
C ASP A 188 -31.15 18.27 8.42
N LEU A 189 -30.60 17.15 7.97
CA LEU A 189 -30.23 16.92 6.58
C LEU A 189 -30.89 15.63 6.08
N GLU A 190 -31.35 15.64 4.83
CA GLU A 190 -31.88 14.46 4.16
C GLU A 190 -30.71 13.66 3.55
N VAL A 191 -30.72 12.33 3.71
CA VAL A 191 -29.74 11.46 3.07
C VAL A 191 -29.99 11.46 1.56
N GLY A 192 -29.28 12.30 0.83
CA GLY A 192 -29.41 12.43 -0.63
C GLY A 192 -28.73 11.28 -1.40
N GLY A 193 -27.71 10.65 -0.79
CA GLY A 193 -26.97 9.58 -1.42
C GLY A 193 -26.03 8.83 -0.48
N ILE A 194 -25.62 7.64 -0.94
CA ILE A 194 -24.68 6.77 -0.23
C ILE A 194 -23.52 6.44 -1.17
N ILE A 195 -22.29 6.56 -0.66
CA ILE A 195 -21.07 6.27 -1.41
C ILE A 195 -20.36 5.02 -0.90
N ASN A 196 -19.74 4.28 -1.80
CA ASN A 196 -18.83 3.19 -1.50
C ASN A 196 -17.54 3.36 -2.28
N SER A 197 -16.62 4.14 -1.71
CA SER A 197 -15.34 4.45 -2.32
C SER A 197 -14.31 3.33 -2.14
N GLU A 198 -13.24 3.39 -2.94
CA GLU A 198 -12.10 2.48 -2.76
C GLU A 198 -11.26 2.79 -1.51
N ASP A 199 -11.52 3.91 -0.82
CA ASP A 199 -10.93 4.23 0.48
C ASP A 199 -11.86 3.84 1.64
N PRO A 200 -11.51 2.82 2.44
CA PRO A 200 -12.34 2.41 3.57
C PRO A 200 -12.61 3.52 4.58
N GLN A 201 -11.67 4.47 4.78
CA GLN A 201 -11.84 5.53 5.77
C GLN A 201 -12.98 6.48 5.42
N VAL A 202 -13.14 6.79 4.14
CA VAL A 202 -14.24 7.59 3.62
C VAL A 202 -15.57 6.90 3.90
N ASN A 203 -15.66 5.60 3.68
CA ASN A 203 -16.89 4.84 3.87
C ASN A 203 -17.29 4.70 5.34
N MET A 204 -16.31 4.67 6.26
CA MET A 204 -16.51 4.43 7.69
C MET A 204 -16.72 5.68 8.52
N SER A 205 -16.16 6.82 8.10
CA SER A 205 -16.04 8.00 8.97
C SER A 205 -16.36 9.34 8.33
N GLN A 206 -16.50 9.44 7.01
CA GLN A 206 -16.76 10.73 6.36
C GLN A 206 -18.21 10.89 5.92
N VAL A 207 -18.72 12.10 6.09
CA VAL A 207 -19.99 12.56 5.56
C VAL A 207 -19.77 13.82 4.75
N PHE A 208 -20.52 13.99 3.67
CA PHE A 208 -20.36 15.12 2.76
C PHE A 208 -21.63 15.96 2.74
N VAL A 209 -21.45 17.27 2.84
CA VAL A 209 -22.53 18.26 2.74
C VAL A 209 -22.10 19.30 1.72
N ASN A 210 -23.04 19.88 0.98
CA ASN A 210 -22.71 20.94 0.06
C ASN A 210 -22.18 22.17 0.82
N LEU A 211 -21.06 22.72 0.37
CA LEU A 211 -20.39 23.83 1.02
C LEU A 211 -21.28 25.10 1.07
N SER A 212 -22.16 25.30 0.10
CA SER A 212 -23.12 26.42 0.10
C SER A 212 -24.06 26.38 1.29
N ASP A 213 -24.46 25.19 1.70
CA ASP A 213 -25.45 24.98 2.75
C ASP A 213 -24.75 25.24 4.09
N LEU A 214 -23.56 24.66 4.27
CA LEU A 214 -22.70 24.92 5.44
C LEU A 214 -22.30 26.39 5.59
N ASP A 215 -22.07 27.13 4.51
CA ASP A 215 -21.73 28.57 4.59
C ASP A 215 -22.84 29.36 5.30
N SER A 216 -24.10 29.00 5.03
CA SER A 216 -25.27 29.65 5.62
C SER A 216 -25.44 29.29 7.10
N TYR A 217 -25.28 28.01 7.45
CA TYR A 217 -25.42 27.53 8.84
C TYR A 217 -24.26 27.94 9.74
N LEU A 218 -23.02 27.82 9.24
CA LEU A 218 -21.81 28.00 10.05
C LEU A 218 -21.19 29.40 9.93
N LEU A 219 -21.87 30.30 9.20
CA LEU A 219 -21.46 31.69 8.98
C LEU A 219 -20.02 31.80 8.46
N LEU A 220 -19.63 30.94 7.51
CA LEU A 220 -18.27 30.88 6.98
C LEU A 220 -17.93 32.11 6.13
N LYS A 221 -18.94 32.84 5.65
CA LYS A 221 -18.84 34.04 4.79
C LYS A 221 -18.01 33.76 3.54
N GLY A 222 -18.29 32.63 2.89
CA GLY A 222 -17.57 32.11 1.74
C GLY A 222 -16.17 31.56 2.06
N GLY A 223 -15.81 31.44 3.34
CA GLY A 223 -14.54 30.87 3.78
C GLY A 223 -14.54 29.33 3.77
N ALA A 224 -13.34 28.75 3.81
CA ALA A 224 -13.16 27.31 3.91
C ALA A 224 -11.88 26.95 4.67
N THR A 225 -11.80 25.73 5.20
CA THR A 225 -10.60 25.28 5.92
C THR A 225 -9.43 25.05 4.99
N GLU A 226 -9.70 24.58 3.78
CA GLU A 226 -8.66 24.25 2.79
C GLU A 226 -9.11 24.48 1.35
N ILE A 227 -8.13 24.64 0.45
CA ILE A 227 -8.33 24.53 -1.00
C ILE A 227 -7.50 23.35 -1.49
N ALA A 228 -8.16 22.35 -2.05
CA ALA A 228 -7.53 21.17 -2.62
C ALA A 228 -7.21 21.42 -4.09
N VAL A 229 -6.02 20.97 -4.55
CA VAL A 229 -5.51 21.17 -5.90
C VAL A 229 -5.00 19.85 -6.47
N SER A 230 -5.33 19.57 -7.73
CA SER A 230 -4.82 18.41 -8.47
C SER A 230 -4.31 18.81 -9.85
N ASP A 231 -3.26 18.12 -10.33
CA ASP A 231 -2.72 18.24 -11.70
C ASP A 231 -2.99 16.94 -12.50
N GLY A 232 -4.00 16.17 -12.07
CA GLY A 232 -4.53 15.03 -12.79
C GLY A 232 -3.81 13.70 -12.54
N MET A 233 -2.82 13.60 -11.64
CA MET A 233 -2.27 12.31 -11.19
C MET A 233 -1.35 12.43 -9.96
N PRO A 234 -1.56 11.61 -8.91
CA PRO A 234 -0.63 11.52 -7.78
C PRO A 234 0.77 11.11 -8.28
N SER A 235 1.77 11.98 -8.09
CA SER A 235 3.12 11.70 -8.56
C SER A 235 4.20 12.28 -7.65
N VAL A 236 5.44 11.79 -7.80
CA VAL A 236 6.64 12.37 -7.17
C VAL A 236 6.82 13.86 -7.51
N ALA A 237 6.07 14.39 -8.49
CA ALA A 237 6.05 15.81 -8.83
C ALA A 237 5.20 16.67 -7.87
N SER A 238 4.44 16.11 -6.93
CA SER A 238 3.59 16.89 -6.02
C SER A 238 4.36 17.93 -5.22
N LYS A 239 5.63 17.67 -4.83
CA LYS A 239 6.47 18.71 -4.20
C LYS A 239 6.76 19.89 -5.14
N LYS A 240 7.06 19.61 -6.41
CA LYS A 240 7.25 20.67 -7.42
C LYS A 240 5.96 21.42 -7.72
N LEU A 241 4.83 20.71 -7.67
CA LEU A 241 3.51 21.30 -7.80
C LEU A 241 3.22 22.23 -6.61
N ALA A 242 3.52 21.82 -5.38
CA ALA A 242 3.38 22.68 -4.21
C ALA A 242 4.24 23.94 -4.32
N ASP A 243 5.50 23.83 -4.75
CA ASP A 243 6.37 24.99 -5.00
C ASP A 243 5.79 25.93 -6.09
N LYS A 244 5.13 25.38 -7.11
CA LYS A 244 4.44 26.14 -8.17
C LYS A 244 3.20 26.84 -7.61
N VAL A 245 2.36 26.10 -6.87
CA VAL A 245 1.13 26.59 -6.23
C VAL A 245 1.43 27.70 -5.24
N GLN A 246 2.46 27.53 -4.39
CA GLN A 246 2.89 28.53 -3.41
C GLN A 246 3.24 29.88 -4.08
N LYS A 247 3.90 29.84 -5.25
CA LYS A 247 4.24 31.05 -6.02
C LYS A 247 3.01 31.74 -6.61
N ILE A 248 1.95 30.99 -6.91
CA ILE A 248 0.70 31.51 -7.48
C ILE A 248 -0.15 32.17 -6.39
N ILE A 249 -0.35 31.48 -5.27
CA ILE A 249 -1.24 31.95 -4.19
C ILE A 249 -0.61 33.08 -3.36
N GLY A 250 0.72 33.16 -3.31
CA GLY A 250 1.44 34.21 -2.57
C GLY A 250 1.78 33.80 -1.14
N PRO A 251 2.29 34.73 -0.31
CA PRO A 251 2.87 34.42 0.99
C PRO A 251 1.86 34.36 2.15
N GLU A 252 0.57 34.60 1.92
CA GLU A 252 -0.45 34.65 2.98
C GLU A 252 -1.02 33.27 3.32
N LEU A 253 -0.93 32.34 2.37
CA LEU A 253 -1.39 30.96 2.46
C LEU A 253 -0.20 30.00 2.38
N ASP A 254 -0.36 28.80 2.94
CA ASP A 254 0.65 27.75 2.89
C ASP A 254 0.18 26.60 2.00
N ALA A 255 0.96 26.30 0.95
CA ALA A 255 0.74 25.15 0.09
C ALA A 255 1.55 23.95 0.62
N LYS A 256 0.86 22.84 0.90
CA LYS A 256 1.43 21.59 1.41
C LYS A 256 1.17 20.48 0.40
N TYR A 257 2.19 19.70 0.06
CA TYR A 257 1.97 18.51 -0.77
C TYR A 257 1.48 17.34 0.09
N TYR A 258 0.83 16.37 -0.55
CA TYR A 258 0.16 15.27 0.15
C TYR A 258 1.05 14.54 1.17
N GLU A 259 2.37 14.45 0.96
CA GLU A 259 3.22 13.74 1.92
C GLU A 259 3.42 14.48 3.24
N GLU A 260 3.39 15.81 3.21
CA GLU A 260 3.42 16.62 4.43
C GLU A 260 2.08 16.55 5.15
N VAL A 261 0.98 16.63 4.40
CA VAL A 261 -0.38 16.55 4.96
C VAL A 261 -0.63 15.23 5.68
N ASN A 262 -0.10 14.14 5.11
CA ASN A 262 -0.29 12.78 5.58
C ASN A 262 0.98 12.16 6.16
N GLU A 263 1.84 12.97 6.80
CA GLU A 263 3.15 12.53 7.31
C GLU A 263 3.03 11.30 8.21
N ASP A 264 2.07 11.28 9.14
CA ASP A 264 1.87 10.16 10.07
C ASP A 264 1.50 8.85 9.34
N ILE A 265 0.61 8.95 8.35
CA ILE A 265 0.18 7.81 7.53
C ILE A 265 1.35 7.30 6.71
N ILE A 266 2.13 8.20 6.11
CA ILE A 266 3.30 7.85 5.30
C ILE A 266 4.41 7.29 6.17
N ALA A 267 4.57 7.76 7.41
CA ALA A 267 5.51 7.20 8.37
C ALA A 267 5.15 5.75 8.71
N ILE A 268 3.87 5.46 8.97
CA ILE A 268 3.36 4.09 9.19
C ILE A 268 3.61 3.23 7.95
N MET A 269 3.23 3.72 6.76
CA MET A 269 3.43 3.01 5.49
C MET A 269 4.93 2.75 5.21
N ASN A 270 5.81 3.70 5.52
CA ASN A 270 7.24 3.51 5.39
C ASN A 270 7.80 2.54 6.44
N GLY A 271 7.25 2.52 7.65
CA GLY A 271 7.57 1.54 8.69
C GLY A 271 7.30 0.10 8.23
N ASP A 272 6.19 -0.11 7.51
CA ASP A 272 5.82 -1.42 6.95
C ASP A 272 6.75 -1.91 5.83
N LYS A 273 7.52 -1.01 5.19
CA LYS A 273 8.61 -1.47 4.29
C LYS A 273 9.67 -2.27 5.07
N GLY A 274 9.88 -1.94 6.34
CA GLY A 274 10.78 -2.67 7.25
C GLY A 274 10.25 -4.06 7.59
N SER A 275 8.97 -4.20 7.92
CA SER A 275 8.34 -5.50 8.22
C SER A 275 8.37 -6.43 6.99
N SER A 276 8.14 -5.87 5.80
CA SER A 276 8.21 -6.58 4.53
C SER A 276 9.62 -7.12 4.24
N PHE A 277 10.66 -6.32 4.54
CA PHE A 277 12.06 -6.77 4.43
C PHE A 277 12.35 -7.95 5.36
N ILE A 278 11.85 -7.90 6.61
CA ILE A 278 12.00 -8.99 7.58
C ILE A 278 11.28 -10.26 7.10
N MET A 279 10.07 -10.15 6.55
CA MET A 279 9.33 -11.28 6.00
C MET A 279 10.08 -11.94 4.83
N LEU A 280 10.59 -11.13 3.89
CA LEU A 280 11.43 -11.62 2.79
C LEU A 280 12.68 -12.34 3.31
N LEU A 281 13.34 -11.78 4.33
CA LEU A 281 14.51 -12.41 4.97
C LEU A 281 14.15 -13.79 5.52
N PHE A 282 13.02 -13.95 6.21
CA PHE A 282 12.58 -15.26 6.72
C PHE A 282 12.28 -16.26 5.61
N LEU A 283 11.61 -15.84 4.52
CA LEU A 283 11.36 -16.69 3.35
C LEU A 283 12.68 -17.22 2.76
N PHE A 284 13.68 -16.36 2.68
CA PHE A 284 15.01 -16.73 2.20
C PHE A 284 15.77 -17.65 3.16
N ILE A 285 15.66 -17.45 4.48
CA ILE A 285 16.27 -18.33 5.48
C ILE A 285 15.69 -19.74 5.38
N ILE A 286 14.36 -19.86 5.27
CA ILE A 286 13.67 -21.15 5.12
C ILE A 286 14.16 -21.86 3.85
N ALA A 287 14.25 -21.13 2.74
CA ALA A 287 14.78 -21.66 1.49
C ALA A 287 16.25 -22.11 1.61
N ALA A 288 17.10 -21.28 2.22
CA ALA A 288 18.52 -21.58 2.45
C ALA A 288 18.71 -22.83 3.31
N ALA A 289 17.89 -23.03 4.35
CA ALA A 289 17.91 -24.23 5.17
C ALA A 289 17.55 -25.49 4.35
N GLY A 290 16.50 -25.41 3.51
CA GLY A 290 16.12 -26.48 2.60
C GLY A 290 17.24 -26.84 1.61
N ILE A 291 17.85 -25.84 0.98
CA ILE A 291 18.98 -26.02 0.06
C ILE A 291 20.18 -26.64 0.80
N SER A 292 20.51 -26.13 1.98
CA SER A 292 21.59 -26.65 2.81
C SER A 292 21.39 -28.13 3.16
N ASN A 293 20.17 -28.52 3.54
CA ASN A 293 19.85 -29.91 3.85
C ASN A 293 20.04 -30.82 2.62
N THR A 294 19.55 -30.39 1.46
CA THR A 294 19.77 -31.14 0.21
C THR A 294 21.24 -31.21 -0.19
N MET A 295 22.04 -30.18 0.11
CA MET A 295 23.47 -30.16 -0.18
C MET A 295 24.29 -31.03 0.78
N ILE A 296 23.92 -31.10 2.05
CA ILE A 296 24.52 -32.05 3.01
C ILE A 296 24.33 -33.48 2.50
N MET A 297 23.09 -33.84 2.12
CA MET A 297 22.80 -35.15 1.54
C MET A 297 23.65 -35.44 0.29
N ALA A 298 23.85 -34.45 -0.59
CA ALA A 298 24.74 -34.56 -1.76
C ALA A 298 26.13 -35.07 -1.41
N VAL A 299 26.70 -34.44 -0.39
CA VAL A 299 28.09 -34.63 -0.01
C VAL A 299 28.24 -36.00 0.63
N MET A 300 27.25 -36.42 1.42
CA MET A 300 27.20 -37.74 2.05
C MET A 300 27.05 -38.87 1.03
N GLU A 301 26.13 -38.73 0.06
CA GLU A 301 25.94 -39.74 -1.00
C GLU A 301 27.18 -39.87 -1.91
N ARG A 302 27.83 -38.74 -2.23
CA ARG A 302 29.02 -38.70 -3.11
C ARG A 302 30.33 -38.80 -2.35
N ARG A 303 30.32 -39.27 -1.11
CA ARG A 303 31.50 -39.32 -0.23
C ARG A 303 32.62 -40.20 -0.80
N LYS A 304 32.28 -41.35 -1.40
CA LYS A 304 33.24 -42.25 -2.07
C LYS A 304 33.88 -41.60 -3.30
N GLU A 305 33.08 -40.95 -4.14
CA GLU A 305 33.55 -40.24 -5.34
C GLU A 305 34.47 -39.06 -4.94
N ASN A 306 34.10 -38.30 -3.90
CA ASN A 306 34.90 -37.19 -3.37
C ASN A 306 36.25 -37.67 -2.80
N ALA A 307 36.28 -38.80 -2.08
CA ALA A 307 37.51 -39.40 -1.57
C ALA A 307 38.45 -39.82 -2.72
N MET A 308 37.90 -40.43 -3.78
CA MET A 308 38.67 -40.80 -4.97
C MET A 308 39.24 -39.59 -5.70
N LEU A 309 38.46 -38.51 -5.87
CA LEU A 309 38.96 -37.26 -6.47
C LEU A 309 40.12 -36.66 -5.66
N ARG A 310 40.04 -36.68 -4.32
CA ARG A 310 41.15 -36.24 -3.45
C ARG A 310 42.39 -37.12 -3.61
N ALA A 311 42.22 -38.44 -3.72
CA ALA A 311 43.32 -39.37 -3.95
C ALA A 311 44.01 -39.16 -5.31
N LEU A 312 43.25 -38.69 -6.32
CA LEU A 312 43.76 -38.30 -7.63
C LEU A 312 44.40 -36.89 -7.65
N GLY A 313 44.55 -36.23 -6.50
CA GLY A 313 45.23 -34.94 -6.38
C GLY A 313 44.33 -33.71 -6.55
N PHE A 314 42.99 -33.85 -6.60
CA PHE A 314 42.12 -32.68 -6.62
C PHE A 314 42.20 -31.90 -5.31
N SER A 315 42.39 -30.59 -5.41
CA SER A 315 42.38 -29.70 -4.25
C SER A 315 40.99 -29.62 -3.63
N ARG A 316 40.93 -29.39 -2.32
CA ARG A 316 39.66 -29.17 -1.61
C ARG A 316 38.86 -28.00 -2.19
N ARG A 317 39.54 -26.93 -2.64
CA ARG A 317 38.91 -25.79 -3.29
C ARG A 317 38.23 -26.19 -4.61
N SER A 318 38.81 -27.12 -5.36
CA SER A 318 38.24 -27.65 -6.60
C SER A 318 36.95 -28.43 -6.34
N ILE A 319 36.90 -29.21 -5.26
CA ILE A 319 35.70 -29.97 -4.86
C ILE A 319 34.60 -29.00 -4.38
N VAL A 320 34.94 -28.04 -3.51
CA VAL A 320 33.99 -27.01 -3.06
C VAL A 320 33.42 -26.23 -4.24
N SER A 321 34.27 -25.79 -5.18
CA SER A 321 33.85 -25.07 -6.39
C SER A 321 32.88 -25.88 -7.25
N LEU A 322 33.01 -27.21 -7.31
CA LEU A 322 32.08 -28.07 -8.06
C LEU A 322 30.67 -28.04 -7.47
N PHE A 323 30.56 -28.15 -6.14
CA PHE A 323 29.26 -28.12 -5.45
C PHE A 323 28.65 -26.71 -5.44
N VAL A 324 29.47 -25.67 -5.30
CA VAL A 324 29.01 -24.27 -5.43
C VAL A 324 28.47 -24.01 -6.84
N LEU A 325 29.15 -24.51 -7.88
CA LEU A 325 28.63 -24.45 -9.25
C LEU A 325 27.33 -25.24 -9.43
N GLU A 326 27.21 -26.42 -8.83
CA GLU A 326 25.97 -27.21 -8.84
C GLU A 326 24.82 -26.43 -8.20
N GLY A 327 25.04 -25.86 -7.00
CA GLY A 327 24.06 -25.03 -6.29
C GLY A 327 23.71 -23.74 -7.01
N THR A 328 24.68 -23.13 -7.70
CA THR A 328 24.46 -21.93 -8.52
C THR A 328 23.59 -22.26 -9.74
N LEU A 329 23.87 -23.37 -10.44
CA LEU A 329 23.08 -23.80 -11.59
C LEU A 329 21.65 -24.17 -11.20
N THR A 330 21.46 -24.93 -10.11
CA THR A 330 20.11 -25.21 -9.61
C THR A 330 19.40 -23.95 -9.16
N GLY A 331 20.13 -23.02 -8.55
CA GLY A 331 19.62 -21.71 -8.16
C GLY A 331 19.12 -20.92 -9.37
N ILE A 332 19.91 -20.85 -10.45
CA ILE A 332 19.54 -20.15 -11.68
C ILE A 332 18.28 -20.76 -12.30
N ILE A 333 18.24 -22.10 -12.43
CA ILE A 333 17.08 -22.78 -13.01
C ILE A 333 15.83 -22.55 -12.15
N GLY A 334 15.92 -22.74 -10.83
CA GLY A 334 14.81 -22.52 -9.91
C GLY A 334 14.34 -21.07 -9.92
N ALA A 335 15.26 -20.11 -9.95
CA ALA A 335 14.94 -18.69 -9.95
C ALA A 335 14.28 -18.23 -11.25
N LEU A 336 14.74 -18.72 -12.41
CA LEU A 336 14.11 -18.44 -13.71
C LEU A 336 12.69 -18.99 -13.77
N ILE A 337 12.49 -20.25 -13.36
CA ILE A 337 11.16 -20.86 -13.36
C ILE A 337 10.26 -20.17 -12.33
N GLY A 338 10.77 -19.87 -11.14
CA GLY A 338 10.03 -19.17 -10.09
C GLY A 338 9.58 -17.78 -10.52
N ALA A 339 10.46 -17.01 -11.15
CA ALA A 339 10.12 -15.69 -11.70
C ALA A 339 9.07 -15.77 -12.83
N LEU A 340 9.19 -16.76 -13.72
CA LEU A 340 8.22 -16.97 -14.79
C LEU A 340 6.84 -17.37 -14.24
N LEU A 341 6.81 -18.24 -13.23
CA LEU A 341 5.56 -18.62 -12.56
C LEU A 341 4.99 -17.45 -11.76
N ALA A 342 5.82 -16.62 -11.14
CA ALA A 342 5.37 -15.41 -10.45
C ALA A 342 4.68 -14.47 -11.44
N LEU A 343 5.27 -14.27 -12.62
CA LEU A 343 4.64 -13.49 -13.69
C LEU A 343 3.28 -14.08 -14.09
N PHE A 344 3.22 -15.40 -14.30
CA PHE A 344 1.99 -16.10 -14.67
C PHE A 344 0.88 -15.97 -13.61
N VAL A 345 1.24 -15.97 -12.32
CA VAL A 345 0.29 -15.78 -11.21
C VAL A 345 -0.09 -14.32 -11.04
N MET A 346 0.86 -13.39 -11.16
CA MET A 346 0.63 -11.97 -10.88
C MET A 346 -0.22 -11.28 -11.95
N ILE A 347 -0.12 -11.66 -13.22
CA ILE A 347 -0.94 -11.06 -14.31
C ILE A 347 -2.45 -11.19 -14.08
N PRO A 348 -3.02 -12.40 -13.83
CA PRO A 348 -4.43 -12.50 -13.51
C PRO A 348 -4.75 -11.84 -12.16
N LEU A 349 -3.85 -11.95 -11.19
CA LEU A 349 -4.04 -11.37 -9.86
C LEU A 349 -4.06 -9.84 -9.88
N SER A 350 -3.29 -9.18 -10.73
CA SER A 350 -3.31 -7.73 -10.90
C SER A 350 -4.60 -7.24 -11.53
N LYS A 351 -5.30 -8.11 -12.30
CA LYS A 351 -6.57 -7.77 -12.95
C LYS A 351 -7.76 -7.99 -12.02
N TYR A 352 -7.84 -9.15 -11.37
CA TYR A 352 -8.99 -9.51 -10.52
C TYR A 352 -8.83 -9.02 -9.08
N GLY A 353 -7.59 -8.93 -8.59
CA GLY A 353 -7.30 -8.66 -7.19
C GLY A 353 -7.58 -9.87 -6.28
N LEU A 354 -7.07 -9.78 -5.06
CA LEU A 354 -7.48 -10.62 -3.94
C LEU A 354 -8.47 -9.83 -3.09
N ASP A 355 -9.72 -10.27 -3.10
CA ASP A 355 -10.77 -9.64 -2.32
C ASP A 355 -10.75 -10.16 -0.88
N PHE A 356 -10.45 -9.25 0.05
CA PHE A 356 -10.47 -9.48 1.49
C PHE A 356 -11.70 -8.86 2.17
N THR A 357 -12.66 -8.34 1.40
CA THR A 357 -13.86 -7.67 1.93
C THR A 357 -14.55 -8.52 2.99
N ALA A 358 -14.85 -9.79 2.68
CA ALA A 358 -15.52 -10.70 3.62
C ALA A 358 -14.69 -11.10 4.86
N LEU A 359 -13.36 -10.98 4.81
CA LEU A 359 -12.47 -11.31 5.92
C LEU A 359 -12.18 -10.12 6.83
N LEU A 360 -12.28 -8.90 6.29
CA LEU A 360 -11.92 -7.67 6.97
C LEU A 360 -13.12 -6.79 7.33
N SER A 361 -14.32 -7.09 6.80
CA SER A 361 -15.53 -6.29 7.02
C SER A 361 -16.14 -6.39 8.42
N GLU A 362 -15.89 -7.47 9.16
CA GLU A 362 -16.57 -7.75 10.44
C GLU A 362 -15.70 -7.51 11.69
N GLU A 363 -14.36 -7.54 11.60
CA GLU A 363 -13.51 -7.61 12.80
C GLU A 363 -12.33 -6.61 12.85
N MET A 364 -12.08 -5.85 11.78
CA MET A 364 -10.95 -4.92 11.75
C MET A 364 -11.39 -3.45 11.81
N ASP A 365 -11.83 -3.03 12.99
CA ASP A 365 -11.81 -1.63 13.45
C ASP A 365 -10.37 -1.18 13.79
N ILE A 366 -9.42 -1.64 12.98
CA ILE A 366 -8.04 -1.19 13.03
C ILE A 366 -8.01 -0.11 11.97
N GLY A 367 -7.75 1.16 12.33
CA GLY A 367 -7.71 2.32 11.43
C GLY A 367 -6.63 2.26 10.34
N TYR A 368 -6.43 1.09 9.74
CA TYR A 368 -5.51 0.77 8.67
C TYR A 368 -6.19 1.02 7.33
N ARG A 369 -5.59 1.90 6.54
CA ARG A 369 -6.05 2.32 5.21
C ARG A 369 -5.65 1.29 4.14
N MET A 370 -6.00 0.03 4.37
CA MET A 370 -5.68 -1.07 3.45
C MET A 370 -6.81 -1.23 2.43
N PRO A 371 -6.50 -1.22 1.12
CA PRO A 371 -7.52 -1.54 0.13
C PRO A 371 -8.03 -2.96 0.36
N LEU A 372 -9.35 -3.11 0.38
CA LEU A 372 -10.01 -4.40 0.56
C LEU A 372 -9.70 -5.37 -0.59
N ILE A 373 -9.33 -4.83 -1.75
CA ILE A 373 -8.93 -5.61 -2.93
C ILE A 373 -7.42 -5.40 -3.16
N LEU A 374 -6.60 -6.39 -2.79
CA LEU A 374 -5.15 -6.32 -2.99
C LEU A 374 -4.80 -6.72 -4.42
N ARG A 375 -4.22 -5.79 -5.18
CA ARG A 375 -3.70 -6.05 -6.54
C ARG A 375 -2.17 -5.95 -6.52
N PRO A 376 -1.44 -6.98 -6.97
CA PRO A 376 0.00 -6.88 -7.07
C PRO A 376 0.42 -5.95 -8.22
N THR A 377 1.47 -5.17 -7.98
CA THR A 377 2.10 -4.37 -9.04
C THR A 377 3.37 -5.05 -9.53
N LEU A 378 3.53 -5.12 -10.86
CA LEU A 378 4.67 -5.75 -11.49
C LEU A 378 5.84 -4.76 -11.59
N PHE A 379 6.73 -4.80 -10.60
CA PHE A 379 7.98 -4.04 -10.62
C PHE A 379 9.11 -4.87 -11.20
N TRP A 380 9.75 -4.39 -12.28
CA TRP A 380 10.86 -5.09 -12.92
C TRP A 380 12.02 -5.35 -11.94
N GLN A 381 12.22 -4.46 -10.97
CA GLN A 381 13.22 -4.61 -9.92
C GLN A 381 13.04 -5.91 -9.14
N SER A 382 11.79 -6.28 -8.82
CA SER A 382 11.48 -7.51 -8.07
C SER A 382 11.81 -8.77 -8.87
N PHE A 383 11.59 -8.73 -10.19
CA PHE A 383 11.95 -9.82 -11.11
C PHE A 383 13.45 -9.93 -11.40
N VAL A 384 14.26 -8.98 -10.95
CA VAL A 384 15.73 -9.01 -11.10
C VAL A 384 16.41 -9.28 -9.76
N PHE A 385 16.13 -8.48 -8.74
CA PHE A 385 16.83 -8.56 -7.45
C PHE A 385 16.50 -9.83 -6.68
N ILE A 386 15.23 -10.26 -6.63
CA ILE A 386 14.82 -11.46 -5.87
C ILE A 386 15.46 -12.73 -6.48
N PRO A 387 15.41 -12.98 -7.81
CA PRO A 387 16.12 -14.08 -8.43
C PRO A 387 17.64 -14.06 -8.21
N ILE A 388 18.29 -12.90 -8.33
CA ILE A 388 19.73 -12.76 -8.10
C ILE A 388 20.07 -13.13 -6.65
N LEU A 389 19.31 -12.60 -5.68
CA LEU A 389 19.50 -12.89 -4.27
C LEU A 389 19.29 -14.37 -3.96
N ALA A 390 18.27 -15.00 -4.56
CA ALA A 390 18.03 -16.43 -4.43
C ALA A 390 19.20 -17.28 -4.96
N VAL A 391 19.77 -16.91 -6.11
CA VAL A 391 20.95 -17.58 -6.68
C VAL A 391 22.16 -17.44 -5.77
N LEU A 392 22.40 -16.24 -5.23
CA LEU A 392 23.49 -15.99 -4.27
C LEU A 392 23.31 -16.84 -3.02
N LEU A 393 22.12 -16.85 -2.43
CA LEU A 393 21.83 -17.65 -1.24
C LEU A 393 21.94 -19.15 -1.49
N SER A 394 21.50 -19.63 -2.66
CA SER A 394 21.68 -21.03 -3.07
C SER A 394 23.17 -21.40 -3.16
N SER A 395 23.97 -20.50 -3.75
CA SER A 395 25.43 -20.66 -3.88
C SER A 395 26.14 -20.68 -2.51
N LEU A 396 25.78 -19.75 -1.62
CA LEU A 396 26.28 -19.68 -0.24
C LEU A 396 25.87 -20.89 0.60
N SER A 397 24.62 -21.33 0.47
CA SER A 397 24.09 -22.51 1.17
C SER A 397 24.80 -23.79 0.74
N ALA A 398 25.25 -23.86 -0.52
CA ALA A 398 26.06 -24.97 -1.01
C ALA A 398 27.51 -24.94 -0.47
N PHE A 399 28.05 -23.76 -0.17
CA PHE A 399 29.43 -23.62 0.29
C PHE A 399 29.65 -24.17 1.72
N PHE A 400 28.77 -23.82 2.67
CA PHE A 400 28.99 -24.08 4.10
C PHE A 400 29.08 -25.58 4.44
N PRO A 401 28.15 -26.46 4.00
CA PRO A 401 28.24 -27.90 4.25
C PRO A 401 29.49 -28.54 3.66
N VAL A 402 29.79 -28.21 2.40
CA VAL A 402 30.90 -28.81 1.65
C VAL A 402 32.24 -28.39 2.24
N TYR A 403 32.36 -27.13 2.67
CA TYR A 403 33.54 -26.68 3.39
C TYR A 403 33.69 -27.44 4.71
N LYS A 404 32.63 -27.59 5.52
CA LYS A 404 32.69 -28.29 6.81
C LYS A 404 33.10 -29.76 6.64
N THR A 405 32.44 -30.51 5.75
CA THR A 405 32.75 -31.93 5.50
C THR A 405 34.11 -32.13 4.83
N GLY A 406 34.59 -31.15 4.06
CA GLY A 406 35.93 -31.20 3.47
C GLY A 406 37.09 -31.13 4.48
N LYS A 407 36.84 -30.82 5.76
CA LYS A 407 37.86 -30.88 6.83
C LYS A 407 38.15 -32.32 7.28
N GLU A 408 37.31 -33.29 6.96
CA GLU A 408 37.52 -34.68 7.37
C GLU A 408 38.79 -35.26 6.71
N GLU A 409 39.60 -35.96 7.51
CA GLU A 409 40.79 -36.66 7.02
C GLU A 409 40.39 -37.77 6.04
N ILE A 410 41.24 -38.01 5.04
CA ILE A 410 41.01 -39.06 4.04
C ILE A 410 40.92 -40.43 4.71
N ALA A 411 41.68 -40.67 5.78
CA ALA A 411 41.63 -41.90 6.56
C ALA A 411 40.25 -42.15 7.21
N ASP A 412 39.61 -41.11 7.75
CA ASP A 412 38.29 -41.20 8.36
C ASP A 412 37.15 -41.31 7.35
N LEU A 413 37.38 -40.81 6.13
CA LEU A 413 36.50 -41.02 4.99
C LEU A 413 36.43 -42.49 4.60
N PHE A 414 37.55 -43.23 4.62
CA PHE A 414 37.60 -44.67 4.33
C PHE A 414 37.12 -45.55 5.49
N ARG A 415 37.27 -45.13 6.75
CA ARG A 415 36.78 -45.88 7.92
C ARG A 415 35.26 -45.88 8.09
N ARG A 416 34.57 -44.89 7.53
CA ARG A 416 33.11 -44.72 7.59
C ARG A 416 32.40 -45.10 6.28
N MET A 417 33.11 -45.74 5.34
CA MET A 417 32.58 -46.31 4.09
C MET A 417 32.14 -47.75 4.29
#